data_AF-A0A7S3RFT6-F1
#
_entry.id   AF-A0A7S3RFT6-F1
#
_cell.length_a   1.000
_cell.length_b   1.000
_cell.length_c   1.000
_cell.angle_alpha   90.00
_cell.angle_beta   90.00
_cell.angle_gamma   90.00
#
_symmetry.space_group_name_H-M   'P 1'
#
loop_
_entity.id
_entity.type
_entity.pdbx_description
1 polymer ?
#
loop_
_entity_poly.entity_id
_entity_poly.type
_entity_poly.pdbx_seq_one_letter_code
_entity_poly.pdbx_strand_id
1 'polypeptide(L)'
;DMADKVKQLGVELHVLEDLITKGAATPVERVNPTPQDVAVIMYTSGTTGNPKGVVISHENVVAASCACDYIMKGFCNQEDVFMAYLPLAHIMEMVAEVCMMSIGMAVGFGNPHTLTDSGVKLKRP
;
A
#
# COMPACT_ATOMS: atom_id res chain seq x y z
N ASP A 1 0.39 -14.72 -26.91
CA ASP A 1 0.32 -13.56 -26.01
C ASP A 1 -0.63 -13.88 -24.84
N MET A 2 -0.42 -13.30 -23.65
CA MET A 2 -1.36 -13.43 -22.51
C MET A 2 -2.74 -12.88 -22.89
N ALA A 3 -2.77 -11.79 -23.66
CA ALA A 3 -4.01 -11.17 -24.15
C ALA A 3 -4.85 -12.13 -25.02
N ASP A 4 -4.21 -12.91 -25.90
CA ASP A 4 -4.92 -13.87 -26.76
C ASP A 4 -5.52 -15.04 -25.97
N LYS A 5 -4.80 -15.52 -24.93
CA LYS A 5 -5.28 -16.59 -24.06
C LYS A 5 -6.50 -16.16 -23.23
N VAL A 6 -6.51 -14.92 -22.75
CA VAL A 6 -7.63 -14.35 -21.98
C VAL A 6 -8.88 -14.19 -22.86
N LYS A 7 -8.71 -13.73 -24.10
CA LYS A 7 -9.81 -13.62 -25.07
C LYS A 7 -10.47 -14.97 -25.37
N GLN A 8 -9.70 -16.05 -25.46
CA GLN A 8 -10.22 -17.41 -25.69
C GLN A 8 -11.05 -17.95 -24.51
N LEU A 9 -10.86 -17.40 -23.30
CA LEU A 9 -11.63 -17.77 -22.11
C LEU A 9 -12.93 -16.98 -21.96
N GLY A 10 -13.28 -16.13 -22.93
CA GLY A 10 -14.48 -15.28 -22.87
C GLY A 10 -14.41 -14.17 -21.83
N VAL A 11 -13.20 -13.84 -21.37
CA VAL A 11 -12.96 -12.78 -20.39
C VAL A 11 -12.72 -11.46 -21.12
N GLU A 12 -13.40 -10.42 -20.69
CA GLU A 12 -13.19 -9.07 -21.21
C GLU A 12 -11.90 -8.47 -20.61
N LEU A 13 -10.98 -8.05 -21.47
CA LEU A 13 -9.73 -7.43 -21.07
C LEU A 13 -9.88 -5.90 -21.13
N HIS A 14 -9.77 -5.24 -19.98
CA HIS A 14 -9.67 -3.78 -19.91
C HIS A 14 -8.25 -3.38 -19.54
N VAL A 15 -7.65 -2.48 -20.31
CA VAL A 15 -6.38 -1.85 -19.93
C VAL A 15 -6.67 -0.71 -18.96
N LEU A 16 -5.76 -0.43 -18.02
CA LEU A 16 -5.95 0.64 -17.02
C LEU A 16 -6.28 1.99 -17.67
N GLU A 17 -5.63 2.32 -18.78
CA GLU A 17 -5.87 3.56 -19.54
C GLU A 17 -7.31 3.65 -20.07
N ASP A 18 -7.86 2.53 -20.55
CA ASP A 18 -9.24 2.45 -21.02
C ASP A 18 -10.22 2.67 -19.85
N LEU A 19 -9.91 2.11 -18.68
CA LEU A 19 -10.71 2.30 -17.46
C LEU A 19 -10.69 3.76 -16.99
N ILE A 20 -9.51 4.40 -17.00
CA ILE A 20 -9.36 5.82 -16.66
C ILE A 20 -10.20 6.68 -17.62
N THR A 21 -10.12 6.43 -18.92
CA THR A 21 -10.88 7.15 -19.94
C THR A 21 -12.39 6.96 -19.75
N LYS A 22 -12.84 5.72 -19.53
CA LYS A 22 -14.25 5.41 -19.26
C LYS A 22 -14.76 6.10 -18.00
N GLY A 23 -13.98 6.10 -16.93
CA GLY A 23 -14.31 6.77 -15.68
C GLY A 23 -14.39 8.29 -15.83
N ALA A 24 -13.48 8.90 -16.60
CA ALA A 24 -13.50 10.33 -16.88
C ALA A 24 -14.72 10.75 -17.73
N ALA A 25 -15.16 9.89 -18.66
CA ALA A 25 -16.34 10.12 -19.48
C ALA A 25 -17.67 9.99 -18.70
N THR A 26 -17.67 9.25 -17.58
CA THR A 26 -18.87 8.99 -16.75
C THR A 26 -18.58 9.36 -15.29
N PRO A 27 -18.48 10.65 -14.96
CA PRO A 27 -18.19 11.07 -13.60
C PRO A 27 -19.34 10.68 -12.67
N VAL A 28 -19.00 9.96 -11.61
CA VAL A 28 -19.90 9.65 -10.49
C VAL A 28 -19.56 10.53 -9.30
N GLU A 29 -20.56 10.82 -8.47
CA GLU A 29 -20.31 11.51 -7.21
C GLU A 29 -19.37 10.66 -6.34
N ARG A 30 -18.38 11.31 -5.72
CA ARG A 30 -17.47 10.64 -4.81
C ARG A 30 -18.24 10.24 -3.55
N VAL A 31 -18.33 8.94 -3.32
CA VAL A 31 -18.85 8.39 -2.06
C VAL A 31 -17.66 8.23 -1.11
N ASN A 32 -17.62 9.07 -0.09
CA ASN A 32 -16.61 8.96 0.96
C ASN A 32 -16.94 7.76 1.87
N PRO A 33 -15.92 7.01 2.34
CA PRO A 33 -16.15 5.95 3.31
C PRO A 33 -16.55 6.52 4.67
N THR A 34 -17.31 5.74 5.43
CA THR A 34 -17.52 5.92 6.86
C THR A 34 -16.35 5.29 7.63
N PRO A 35 -16.10 5.69 8.90
CA PRO A 35 -15.00 5.12 9.67
C PRO A 35 -15.10 3.60 9.86
N GLN A 36 -16.32 3.04 9.87
CA GLN A 36 -16.58 1.61 10.07
C GLN A 36 -16.48 0.80 8.77
N ASP A 37 -16.38 1.44 7.60
CA ASP A 37 -16.20 0.73 6.34
C ASP A 37 -14.84 0.01 6.30
N VAL A 38 -14.81 -1.13 5.61
CA VAL A 38 -13.59 -1.91 5.43
C VAL A 38 -12.62 -1.14 4.55
N ALA A 39 -11.43 -0.85 5.09
CA ALA A 39 -10.36 -0.17 4.37
C ALA A 39 -9.41 -1.16 3.70
N VAL A 40 -9.04 -2.24 4.41
CA VAL A 40 -8.05 -3.21 3.92
C VAL A 40 -8.29 -4.60 4.53
N ILE A 41 -8.00 -5.64 3.75
CA ILE A 41 -7.95 -7.02 4.23
C ILE A 41 -6.50 -7.49 4.17
N MET A 42 -5.87 -7.63 5.34
CA MET A 42 -4.48 -8.07 5.46
C MET A 42 -4.42 -9.58 5.70
N TYR A 43 -3.79 -10.32 4.79
CA TYR A 43 -3.65 -11.77 4.93
C TYR A 43 -2.44 -12.14 5.79
N THR A 44 -2.63 -13.12 6.67
CA THR A 44 -1.59 -13.66 7.55
C THR A 44 -1.45 -15.16 7.32
N SER A 45 -0.26 -15.72 7.54
CA SER A 45 0.06 -17.12 7.21
C SER A 45 -0.83 -18.16 7.89
N GLY A 46 -1.45 -17.83 9.03
CA GLY A 46 -2.36 -18.71 9.75
C GLY A 46 -1.68 -19.97 10.32
N THR A 47 -1.90 -20.29 11.59
CA THR A 47 -1.32 -21.50 12.21
C THR A 47 -1.92 -22.81 11.69
N THR A 48 -3.06 -22.73 10.98
CA THR A 48 -3.87 -23.88 10.51
C THR A 48 -3.72 -24.16 9.01
N GLY A 49 -2.69 -23.62 8.35
CA GLY A 49 -2.32 -23.92 6.96
C GLY A 49 -2.83 -22.92 5.92
N ASN A 50 -4.10 -22.53 5.98
CA ASN A 50 -4.66 -21.53 5.05
C ASN A 50 -4.49 -20.10 5.59
N PRO A 51 -4.09 -19.12 4.74
CA PRO A 51 -4.02 -17.73 5.12
C PRO A 51 -5.38 -17.19 5.60
N LYS A 52 -5.34 -16.37 6.65
CA LYS A 52 -6.54 -15.72 7.22
C LYS A 52 -6.51 -14.23 6.90
N GLY A 53 -7.60 -13.72 6.34
CA GLY A 53 -7.79 -12.31 6.07
C GLY A 53 -8.26 -11.56 7.31
N VAL A 54 -7.45 -10.62 7.80
CA VAL A 54 -7.80 -9.71 8.87
C VAL A 54 -8.52 -8.52 8.25
N VAL A 55 -9.80 -8.34 8.61
CA VAL A 55 -10.62 -7.21 8.15
C VAL A 55 -10.28 -5.99 9.01
N ILE A 56 -9.82 -4.92 8.38
CA ILE A 56 -9.40 -3.69 9.05
C ILE A 56 -10.24 -2.54 8.49
N SER A 57 -10.94 -1.84 9.39
CA SER A 57 -11.75 -0.67 9.05
C SER A 57 -10.91 0.61 8.91
N HIS A 58 -11.49 1.66 8.33
CA HIS A 58 -10.85 2.97 8.26
C HIS A 58 -10.46 3.51 9.64
N GLU A 59 -11.34 3.39 10.65
CA GLU A 59 -11.06 3.84 12.01
C GLU A 59 -9.89 3.06 12.65
N ASN A 60 -9.71 1.78 12.34
CA ASN A 60 -8.58 1.01 12.84
C ASN A 60 -7.25 1.52 12.28
N VAL A 61 -7.20 1.83 10.97
CA VAL A 61 -6.00 2.38 10.32
C VAL A 61 -5.66 3.76 10.90
N VAL A 62 -6.66 4.63 11.02
CA VAL A 62 -6.46 5.98 11.57
C VAL A 62 -6.01 5.92 13.02
N ALA A 63 -6.63 5.07 13.86
CA ALA A 63 -6.22 4.92 15.25
C ALA A 63 -4.77 4.46 15.39
N ALA A 64 -4.33 3.48 14.58
CA ALA A 64 -2.95 3.02 14.57
C ALA A 64 -1.98 4.12 14.12
N SER A 65 -2.32 4.85 13.05
CA SER A 65 -1.51 5.95 12.55
C SER A 65 -1.38 7.10 13.56
N CYS A 66 -2.47 7.49 14.22
CA CYS A 66 -2.43 8.53 15.26
C CYS A 66 -1.60 8.09 16.47
N ALA A 67 -1.67 6.80 16.85
CA ALA A 67 -0.83 6.27 17.92
C ALA A 67 0.66 6.33 17.54
N CYS A 68 1.01 5.97 16.30
CA CYS A 68 2.38 6.08 15.79
C CYS A 68 2.87 7.53 15.75
N ASP A 69 2.08 8.47 15.22
CA ASP A 69 2.42 9.90 15.20
C ASP A 69 2.66 10.44 16.61
N TYR A 70 1.79 10.09 17.56
CA TYR A 70 1.95 10.48 18.96
C TYR A 70 3.25 9.96 19.57
N ILE A 71 3.62 8.70 19.31
CA ILE A 71 4.86 8.10 19.82
C ILE A 71 6.10 8.71 19.16
N MET A 72 6.02 9.02 17.86
CA MET A 72 7.12 9.55 17.06
C MET A 72 7.31 11.07 17.18
N LYS A 73 6.43 11.74 17.93
CA LYS A 73 6.46 13.19 18.09
C LYS A 73 7.84 13.67 18.58
N GLY A 74 8.47 14.52 17.77
CA GLY A 74 9.78 15.11 18.05
C GLY A 74 10.97 14.26 17.59
N PHE A 75 10.74 13.07 17.02
CA PHE A 75 11.80 12.24 16.41
C PHE A 75 11.92 12.43 14.90
N CYS A 76 10.81 12.74 14.22
CA CYS A 76 10.79 13.07 12.80
C CYS A 76 9.83 14.24 12.50
N ASN A 77 10.01 14.85 11.35
CA ASN A 77 9.19 15.94 10.84
C ASN A 77 9.11 15.91 9.30
N GLN A 78 8.39 16.86 8.71
CA GLN A 78 8.17 16.96 7.27
C GLN A 78 9.44 17.13 6.41
N GLU A 79 10.57 17.54 6.99
CA GLU A 79 11.86 17.66 6.30
C GLU A 79 12.63 16.34 6.22
N ASP A 80 12.21 15.32 6.98
CA ASP A 80 12.81 13.99 6.96
C ASP A 80 12.28 13.15 5.79
N VAL A 81 12.95 12.02 5.54
CA VAL A 81 12.55 11.05 4.51
C VAL A 81 12.48 9.65 5.13
N PHE A 82 11.32 9.00 5.02
CA PHE A 82 11.16 7.61 5.43
C PHE A 82 11.62 6.68 4.30
N MET A 83 12.45 5.71 4.64
CA MET A 83 12.89 4.70 3.69
C MET A 83 11.94 3.50 3.78
N ALA A 84 11.02 3.40 2.83
CA ALA A 84 10.12 2.26 2.67
C ALA A 84 10.90 1.10 2.02
N TYR A 85 10.95 -0.05 2.66
CA TYR A 85 11.70 -1.22 2.17
C TYR A 85 11.00 -2.54 2.37
N LEU A 86 9.89 -2.56 3.13
CA LEU A 86 9.06 -3.74 3.23
C LEU A 86 7.97 -3.68 2.18
N PRO A 87 7.38 -4.82 1.80
CA PRO A 87 6.18 -4.80 0.98
C PRO A 87 5.04 -4.11 1.72
N LEU A 88 4.25 -3.29 1.02
CA LEU A 88 3.05 -2.64 1.59
C LEU A 88 2.05 -3.65 2.21
N ALA A 89 2.06 -4.90 1.76
CA ALA A 89 1.27 -5.99 2.33
C ALA A 89 1.68 -6.36 3.78
N HIS A 90 2.82 -5.87 4.27
CA HIS A 90 3.24 -6.04 5.64
C HIS A 90 2.64 -4.93 6.52
N ILE A 91 1.97 -5.31 7.61
CA ILE A 91 1.22 -4.35 8.45
C ILE A 91 2.07 -3.21 8.98
N MET A 92 3.34 -3.48 9.33
CA MET A 92 4.26 -2.43 9.78
C MET A 92 4.52 -1.39 8.68
N GLU A 93 4.68 -1.81 7.43
CA GLU A 93 4.94 -0.89 6.33
C GLU A 93 3.71 -0.02 6.05
N MET A 94 2.54 -0.65 5.98
CA MET A 94 1.28 0.07 5.76
C MET A 94 1.04 1.13 6.84
N VAL A 95 1.22 0.79 8.11
CA VAL A 95 1.02 1.76 9.21
C VAL A 95 2.10 2.85 9.17
N ALA A 96 3.36 2.49 8.90
CA ALA A 96 4.43 3.46 8.78
C ALA A 96 4.16 4.45 7.64
N GLU A 97 3.88 3.98 6.43
CA GLU A 97 3.59 4.85 5.28
C GLU A 97 2.39 5.77 5.53
N VAL A 98 1.29 5.25 6.10
CA VAL A 98 0.12 6.09 6.45
C VAL A 98 0.50 7.17 7.47
N CYS A 99 1.28 6.82 8.49
CA CYS A 99 1.77 7.77 9.49
C CYS A 99 2.65 8.85 8.85
N MET A 100 3.61 8.47 8.01
CA MET A 100 4.52 9.42 7.36
C MET A 100 3.79 10.36 6.40
N MET A 101 2.83 9.83 5.64
CA MET A 101 1.94 10.65 4.81
C MET A 101 1.11 11.62 5.64
N SER A 102 0.64 11.21 6.83
CA SER A 102 -0.13 12.09 7.72
C SER A 102 0.68 13.25 8.30
N ILE A 103 2.00 13.08 8.47
CA ILE A 103 2.95 14.11 8.91
C ILE A 103 3.33 15.04 7.75
N GLY A 104 3.12 14.61 6.50
CA GLY A 104 3.58 15.32 5.30
C GLY A 104 5.04 15.01 4.93
N MET A 105 5.57 13.89 5.40
CA MET A 105 6.95 13.47 5.19
C MET A 105 7.13 12.73 3.86
N ALA A 106 8.30 12.88 3.23
CA ALA A 106 8.60 12.18 1.98
C ALA A 106 8.89 10.68 2.23
N VAL A 107 8.53 9.84 1.26
CA VAL A 107 8.79 8.38 1.29
C VAL A 107 9.70 7.98 0.13
N GLY A 108 10.85 7.41 0.46
CA GLY A 108 11.78 6.82 -0.50
C GLY A 108 11.60 5.31 -0.57
N PHE A 109 11.17 4.79 -1.72
CA PHE A 109 10.97 3.36 -1.93
C PHE A 109 12.28 2.67 -2.31
N GLY A 110 12.66 1.66 -1.53
CA GLY A 110 13.86 0.86 -1.70
C GLY A 110 13.57 -0.63 -1.67
N ASN A 111 14.58 -1.43 -2.03
CA ASN A 111 14.56 -2.89 -1.88
C ASN A 111 15.57 -3.28 -0.80
N PRO A 112 15.30 -4.28 0.06
CA PRO A 112 16.28 -4.75 1.05
C PRO A 112 17.67 -5.06 0.45
N HIS A 113 17.71 -5.53 -0.79
CA HIS A 113 18.93 -5.82 -1.54
C HIS A 113 19.66 -4.60 -2.10
N THR A 114 19.11 -3.39 -1.92
CA THR A 114 19.69 -2.12 -2.34
C THR A 114 19.86 -1.13 -1.18
N LEU A 115 19.55 -1.53 0.06
CA LEU A 115 19.65 -0.68 1.25
C LEU A 115 21.08 -0.48 1.75
N THR A 116 21.99 -1.41 1.42
CA THR A 116 23.38 -1.38 1.88
C THR A 116 24.31 -1.48 0.68
N ASP A 117 25.50 -0.89 0.77
CA ASP A 117 26.51 -0.95 -0.30
C ASP A 117 27.01 -2.38 -0.61
N SER A 118 26.75 -3.32 0.30
CA SER A 118 26.98 -4.76 0.13
C SER A 118 25.78 -5.50 -0.49
N GLY A 119 24.73 -4.78 -0.88
CA GLY A 119 23.50 -5.32 -1.40
C GLY A 119 23.71 -6.09 -2.70
N VAL A 120 23.21 -7.32 -2.77
CA VAL A 120 23.36 -8.27 -3.89
C VAL A 120 22.89 -7.73 -5.25
N LYS A 121 22.12 -6.63 -5.29
CA LYS A 121 21.63 -6.00 -6.54
C LYS A 121 22.37 -4.72 -6.93
N LEU A 122 23.28 -4.20 -6.10
CA LEU A 122 24.15 -3.10 -6.46
C LEU A 122 25.39 -3.66 -7.17
N LYS A 123 25.26 -4.01 -8.45
CA LYS A 123 26.45 -4.27 -9.28
C LYS A 123 27.23 -2.96 -9.35
N ARG A 124 28.44 -2.95 -8.76
CA ARG A 124 29.41 -1.89 -9.05
C ARG A 124 29.73 -1.94 -10.55
N PRO A 125 29.79 -0.79 -11.24
CA PRO A 125 30.19 -0.72 -12.64
C PRO A 125 31.58 -1.33 -12.88
#